data_AF-A0A2E0CKR7-F1
#
_entry.id   AF-A0A2E0CKR7-F1
#
_cell.length_a   1.000
_cell.length_b   1.000
_cell.length_c   1.000
_cell.angle_alpha   90.00
_cell.angle_beta   90.00
_cell.angle_gamma   90.00
#
_symmetry.space_group_name_H-M   'P 1'
#
loop_
_entity.id
_entity.type
_entity.pdbx_description
1 polymer ?
#
loop_
_entity_poly.entity_id
_entity_poly.type
_entity_poly.pdbx_seq_one_letter_code
_entity_poly.pdbx_strand_id
1 'polypeptide(L)' 'MPRRWDPNRTLAKMRPELIAEWHPTKNADLTPHDVAVSSGKRVWWK' A
#
# COMPACT_ATOMS: atom_id res chain seq x y z
N MET A 1 -8.83 -7.69 -19.69
CA MET A 1 -9.53 -7.24 -18.46
C MET A 1 -8.73 -6.09 -17.85
N PRO A 2 -9.22 -4.85 -17.80
CA PRO A 2 -8.51 -3.78 -17.11
C PRO A 2 -8.46 -4.11 -15.62
N ARG A 3 -7.32 -3.89 -14.97
CA ARG A 3 -7.17 -4.19 -13.54
C ARG A 3 -8.15 -3.32 -12.75
N ARG A 4 -9.15 -3.96 -12.14
CA ARG A 4 -10.14 -3.32 -11.28
C ARG A 4 -9.40 -2.76 -10.07
N TRP A 5 -9.37 -1.43 -9.96
CA TRP A 5 -8.86 -0.76 -8.77
C TRP A 5 -9.92 -0.87 -7.69
N ASP A 6 -9.73 -1.80 -6.76
CA ASP A 6 -10.63 -1.99 -5.62
C ASP A 6 -10.10 -1.22 -4.40
N PRO A 7 -10.69 -0.07 -4.03
CA PRO A 7 -10.25 0.73 -2.88
C PRO A 7 -10.35 -0.04 -1.56
N ASN A 8 -11.14 -1.12 -1.53
CA ASN A 8 -11.33 -1.98 -0.38
C ASN A 8 -10.18 -2.98 -0.15
N ARG A 9 -9.31 -3.20 -1.14
CA ARG A 9 -8.15 -4.11 -1.05
C ARG A 9 -6.81 -3.39 -0.85
N THR A 10 -6.87 -2.10 -0.53
CA THR A 10 -5.70 -1.26 -0.26
C THR A 10 -5.07 -1.63 1.08
N LEU A 11 -3.75 -1.49 1.15
CA LEU A 11 -2.97 -1.79 2.34
C LEU A 11 -3.49 -0.95 3.52
N ALA A 12 -3.78 0.32 3.27
CA ALA A 12 -4.30 1.22 4.29
C ALA A 12 -5.63 0.76 4.91
N LYS A 13 -6.53 0.17 4.10
CA LYS A 13 -7.85 -0.29 4.56
C LYS A 13 -7.78 -1.63 5.27
N MET A 14 -6.97 -2.55 4.74
CA MET A 14 -6.90 -3.94 5.20
C MET A 14 -5.91 -4.13 6.36
N ARG A 15 -4.88 -3.28 6.44
CA ARG A 15 -3.77 -3.38 7.39
C ARG A 15 -3.34 -1.98 7.85
N PRO A 16 -4.17 -1.28 8.64
CA PRO A 16 -3.81 0.02 9.19
C PRO A 16 -2.55 -0.03 10.07
N GLU A 17 -2.24 -1.16 10.69
CA GLU A 17 -1.01 -1.37 11.45
C GLU A 17 0.25 -1.18 10.58
N LEU A 18 0.22 -1.64 9.33
CA LEU A 18 1.33 -1.50 8.38
C LEU A 18 1.51 -0.05 7.89
N ILE A 19 0.48 0.80 8.03
CA ILE A 19 0.62 2.24 7.77
C ILE A 19 1.55 2.87 8.80
N ALA A 20 1.49 2.44 10.07
CA ALA A 20 2.34 2.96 11.13
C ALA A 20 3.83 2.61 10.89
N GLU A 21 4.07 1.44 10.29
CA GLU A 21 5.40 1.00 9.86
C GLU A 21 5.79 1.54 8.47
N TRP A 22 4.91 2.27 7.78
CA TRP A 22 5.20 2.75 6.41
C TRP A 22 6.32 3.80 6.42
N HIS A 23 7.33 3.62 5.57
CA HIS A 23 8.44 4.57 5.48
C HIS A 23 8.16 5.65 4.40
N PRO A 24 7.75 6.89 4.75
CA PRO A 24 7.32 7.90 3.78
C PRO A 24 8.46 8.30 2.82
N THR A 25 9.68 8.43 3.33
CA THR A 25 10.83 8.88 2.55
C THR A 25 11.32 7.86 1.53
N LYS A 26 11.23 6.56 1.85
CA LYS A 26 11.73 5.48 0.97
C LYS A 26 10.69 5.02 -0.05
N ASN A 27 9.41 5.18 0.27
CA ASN A 27 8.32 4.88 -0.65
C ASN A 27 8.00 6.06 -1.59
N ALA A 28 8.61 7.23 -1.38
CA ALA A 28 8.49 8.42 -2.22
C ALA A 28 7.02 8.79 -2.48
N ASP A 29 6.52 8.53 -3.69
CA ASP A 29 5.15 8.85 -4.14
C ASP A 29 4.14 7.72 -3.87
N LEU A 30 4.60 6.56 -3.40
CA LEU A 30 3.71 5.45 -3.06
C LEU A 30 3.03 5.74 -1.73
N THR A 31 1.70 5.81 -1.77
CA THR A 31 0.86 5.79 -0.58
C THR A 31 0.37 4.36 -0.30
N PRO A 32 0.09 4.01 0.96
CA PRO A 32 -0.54 2.74 1.30
C PRO A 32 -1.98 2.61 0.78
N HIS A 33 -2.58 3.71 0.31
CA HIS A 33 -3.82 3.71 -0.45
C HIS A 33 -3.60 3.32 -1.93
N ASP A 34 -2.41 3.60 -2.46
CA ASP A 34 -2.03 3.23 -3.83
C ASP A 34 -1.50 1.79 -3.95
N VAL A 35 -1.22 1.16 -2.81
CA VAL A 35 -0.69 -0.20 -2.75
C VAL A 35 -1.78 -1.15 -2.26
N ALA A 36 -2.16 -2.10 -3.12
CA ALA A 36 -3.00 -3.22 -2.70
C ALA A 36 -2.20 -4.19 -1.81
N VAL A 37 -2.84 -4.84 -0.84
CA VAL A 37 -2.22 -5.87 0.01
C VAL A 37 -1.60 -7.00 -0.81
N SER A 38 -2.22 -7.34 -1.94
CA SER A 38 -1.75 -8.36 -2.87
C SER A 38 -0.84 -7.81 -3.97
N SER A 39 -0.37 -6.57 -3.84
CA SER A 39 0.55 -5.98 -4.80
C SER A 39 1.94 -6.55 -4.53
N GLY A 40 2.56 -7.20 -5.53
CA GLY A 40 3.96 -7.65 -5.44
C GLY A 40 4.99 -6.50 -5.41
N LYS A 41 4.57 -5.28 -5.07
CA LYS A 41 5.44 -4.12 -4.95
C LYS A 41 6.24 -4.25 -3.67
N ARG A 42 7.56 -4.14 -3.77
CA ARG A 42 8.44 -4.03 -2.62
C ARG A 42 8.35 -2.62 -2.07
N VAL A 43 7.83 -2.49 -0.86
CA VAL A 43 7.69 -1.24 -0.13
C VAL A 43 8.58 -1.30 1.10
N TRP A 44 8.97 -0.14 1.58
CA TRP A 44 9.85 -0.01 2.73
C TRP A 44 9.04 0.21 4.00
N TRP A 45 9.35 -0.62 4.99
CA TRP A 45 8.85 -0.51 6.35
C TRP A 45 9.94 0.12 7.24
N LYS A 46 9.53 0.71 8.36
CA LYS A 46 10.40 1.30 9.39
C LYS A 46 10.77 0.27 10.44
#